data_AF-A0A8J6BEU7-F1
#
_entry.id   AF-A0A8J6BEU7-F1
#
_cell.length_a   1.000
_cell.length_b   1.000
_cell.length_c   1.000
_cell.angle_alpha   90.00
_cell.angle_beta   90.00
_cell.angle_gamma   90.00
#
_symmetry.space_group_name_H-M   'P 1'
#
loop_
_entity.id
_entity.type
_entity.pdbx_description
1 polymer ?
#
loop_
_entity_poly.entity_id
_entity_poly.type
_entity_poly.pdbx_seq_one_letter_code
_entity_poly.pdbx_strand_id
1 'polypeptide(L)'
;MAVRGTLVGLILFALCGGLSDGQKKKEMVLSEKVAQLIDWASKRPVIRMNGDKFRRLIKAPPRNYSVVVMFTALQSHRQCVVCKQADEEYQILANSWRYSSAFTNRIFFAMVDFDEGSDVFQMVKYEMCCICLGQ
;
A
#
# COMPACT_ATOMS: atom_id res chain seq x y z
N MET A 1 -4.24 54.36 16.69
CA MET A 1 -4.12 53.45 15.51
C MET A 1 -3.25 52.20 15.75
N ALA A 2 -2.59 52.05 16.91
CA ALA A 2 -1.69 50.90 17.19
C ALA A 2 -2.39 49.60 17.63
N VAL A 3 -3.61 49.67 18.19
CA VAL A 3 -4.34 48.50 18.75
C VAL A 3 -5.01 47.63 17.68
N ARG A 4 -5.35 48.22 16.52
CA ARG A 4 -5.95 47.48 15.40
C ARG A 4 -4.95 46.58 14.67
N GLY A 5 -3.66 46.94 14.65
CA GLY A 5 -2.61 46.14 14.01
C GLY A 5 -2.20 44.91 14.81
N THR A 6 -2.24 45.00 16.14
CA THR A 6 -1.89 43.88 17.05
C THR A 6 -2.95 42.79 17.05
N LEU A 7 -4.24 43.15 16.93
CA LEU A 7 -5.33 42.18 16.86
C LEU A 7 -5.30 41.39 15.53
N VAL A 8 -4.96 42.05 14.41
CA VAL A 8 -4.80 41.39 13.10
C VAL A 8 -3.57 40.47 13.09
N GLY A 9 -2.46 40.88 13.72
CA GLY A 9 -1.26 40.05 13.87
C GLY A 9 -1.47 38.78 14.69
N LEU A 10 -2.22 38.87 15.80
CA LEU A 10 -2.57 37.71 16.63
C LEU A 10 -3.53 36.74 15.94
N ILE A 11 -4.46 37.26 15.12
CA ILE A 11 -5.36 36.42 14.30
C ILE A 11 -4.58 35.68 13.20
N LEU A 12 -3.62 36.33 12.53
CA LEU A 12 -2.74 35.65 11.55
C LEU A 12 -1.85 34.58 12.21
N PHE A 13 -1.31 34.84 13.40
CA PHE A 13 -0.51 33.87 14.14
C PHE A 13 -1.35 32.66 14.61
N ALA A 14 -2.59 32.90 15.05
CA ALA A 14 -3.51 31.85 15.45
C ALA A 14 -4.00 30.99 14.27
N LEU A 15 -4.24 31.60 13.09
CA LEU A 15 -4.60 30.85 11.88
C LEU A 15 -3.43 30.04 11.29
N CYS A 16 -2.18 30.48 11.43
CA CYS A 16 -1.01 29.73 10.97
C CYS A 16 -0.57 28.59 11.93
N GLY A 17 -0.84 28.72 13.24
CA GLY A 17 -0.40 27.73 14.24
C GLY A 17 -1.03 26.34 14.12
N GLY A 18 -2.24 26.23 13.55
CA GLY A 18 -2.98 24.96 13.48
C GLY A 18 -2.55 23.98 12.37
N LEU A 19 -1.77 24.43 11.37
CA LEU A 19 -1.46 23.62 10.18
C LEU A 19 -0.20 22.74 10.30
N SER A 20 0.74 23.10 11.18
CA SER A 20 2.06 22.44 11.25
C SER A 20 2.07 21.07 11.94
N ASP A 21 1.25 20.86 12.96
CA ASP A 21 1.29 19.60 13.74
C ASP A 21 0.67 18.42 12.98
N GLY A 22 -0.40 18.68 12.22
CA GLY A 22 -1.05 17.69 11.37
C GLY A 22 -0.18 17.22 10.19
N GLN A 23 0.69 18.09 9.64
CA GLN A 23 1.61 17.70 8.57
C GLN A 23 2.76 16.83 9.08
N LYS A 24 3.39 17.19 10.21
CA LYS A 24 4.45 16.39 10.82
C LYS A 24 3.98 14.98 11.20
N LYS A 25 2.75 14.87 11.74
CA LYS A 25 2.15 13.56 12.06
C LYS A 25 1.92 12.70 10.81
N LYS A 26 1.46 13.29 9.70
CA LYS A 26 1.27 12.56 8.43
C LYS A 26 2.60 12.08 7.85
N GLU A 27 3.63 12.92 7.93
CA GLU A 27 4.97 12.58 7.42
C GLU A 27 5.62 11.44 8.23
N MET A 28 5.50 11.48 9.55
CA MET A 28 5.97 10.40 10.43
C MET A 28 5.23 9.08 10.17
N VAL A 29 3.92 9.12 9.96
CA VAL A 29 3.15 7.91 9.59
C VAL A 29 3.55 7.38 8.21
N LEU A 30 3.84 8.27 7.25
CA LEU A 30 4.29 7.87 5.91
C LEU A 30 5.63 7.17 5.97
N SER A 31 6.60 7.74 6.68
CA SER A 31 7.94 7.15 6.80
C SER A 31 7.90 5.80 7.50
N GLU A 32 7.05 5.62 8.52
CA GLU A 32 6.83 4.34 9.18
C GLU A 32 6.28 3.28 8.20
N LYS A 33 5.27 3.63 7.39
CA LYS A 33 4.71 2.71 6.38
C LYS A 33 5.75 2.31 5.33
N VAL A 34 6.54 3.27 4.84
CA VAL A 34 7.58 3.01 3.84
C VAL A 34 8.69 2.13 4.44
N ALA A 35 9.13 2.40 5.66
CA ALA A 35 10.14 1.59 6.34
C ALA A 35 9.69 0.14 6.50
N GLN A 36 8.42 -0.09 6.87
CA GLN A 36 7.84 -1.43 6.95
C GLN A 36 7.83 -2.14 5.59
N LEU A 37 7.45 -1.45 4.52
CA LEU A 37 7.45 -2.03 3.18
C LEU A 37 8.86 -2.39 2.71
N ILE A 38 9.86 -1.55 2.99
CA ILE A 38 11.27 -1.82 2.67
C ILE A 38 11.79 -3.03 3.45
N ASP A 39 11.51 -3.14 4.76
CA ASP A 39 11.91 -4.29 5.56
C ASP A 39 11.31 -5.60 5.00
N TRP A 40 10.03 -5.59 4.67
CA TRP A 40 9.38 -6.79 4.11
C TRP A 40 9.88 -7.12 2.70
N ALA A 41 10.04 -6.12 1.84
CA ALA A 41 10.60 -6.29 0.51
C ALA A 41 12.05 -6.80 0.56
N SER A 42 12.82 -6.44 1.59
CA SER A 42 14.19 -6.94 1.76
C SER A 42 14.23 -8.47 1.98
N LYS A 43 13.21 -9.01 2.67
CA LYS A 43 13.08 -10.43 3.01
C LYS A 43 12.49 -11.27 1.87
N ARG A 44 11.53 -10.73 1.13
CA ARG A 44 10.85 -11.42 0.02
C ARG A 44 10.56 -10.46 -1.13
N PRO A 45 10.73 -10.87 -2.40
CA PRO A 45 10.44 -10.02 -3.55
C PRO A 45 8.95 -9.66 -3.63
N VAL A 46 8.06 -10.57 -3.24
CA VAL A 46 6.61 -10.35 -3.17
C VAL A 46 6.13 -10.40 -1.72
N ILE A 47 5.46 -9.33 -1.29
CA ILE A 47 4.92 -9.17 0.07
C ILE A 47 3.52 -9.79 0.15
N ARG A 48 3.34 -10.80 1.02
CA ARG A 48 2.00 -11.34 1.34
C ARG A 48 1.22 -10.40 2.25
N MET A 49 0.04 -9.99 1.80
CA MET A 49 -0.85 -9.08 2.51
C MET A 49 -2.19 -9.74 2.82
N ASN A 50 -2.67 -9.48 4.03
CA ASN A 50 -4.05 -9.75 4.45
C ASN A 50 -4.91 -8.47 4.28
N GLY A 51 -6.19 -8.55 4.65
CA GLY A 51 -7.10 -7.41 4.57
C GLY A 51 -6.65 -6.16 5.32
N ASP A 52 -6.11 -6.33 6.53
CA ASP A 52 -5.67 -5.20 7.36
C ASP A 52 -4.42 -4.52 6.82
N LYS A 53 -3.40 -5.30 6.39
CA LYS A 53 -2.19 -4.77 5.76
C LYS A 53 -2.54 -4.04 4.47
N PHE A 54 -3.42 -4.61 3.65
CA PHE A 54 -3.89 -3.98 2.42
C PHE A 54 -4.58 -2.63 2.72
N ARG A 55 -5.49 -2.59 3.69
CA ARG A 55 -6.14 -1.33 4.11
C ARG A 55 -5.14 -0.30 4.59
N ARG A 56 -4.21 -0.68 5.48
CA ARG A 56 -3.25 0.25 6.11
C ARG A 56 -2.21 0.78 5.13
N LEU A 57 -1.64 -0.08 4.28
CA LEU A 57 -0.49 0.23 3.44
C LEU A 57 -0.89 0.64 2.02
N ILE A 58 -1.96 0.06 1.46
CA ILE A 58 -2.35 0.33 0.07
C ILE A 58 -3.52 1.29 -0.01
N LYS A 59 -4.57 1.15 0.80
CA LYS A 59 -5.76 2.02 0.71
C LYS A 59 -5.63 3.32 1.49
N ALA A 60 -5.13 3.27 2.72
CA ALA A 60 -5.09 4.42 3.60
C ALA A 60 -4.03 5.45 3.14
N PRO A 61 -4.37 6.75 3.06
CA PRO A 61 -3.37 7.81 2.92
C PRO A 61 -2.53 7.91 4.20
N PRO A 62 -1.40 8.64 4.19
CA PRO A 62 -0.67 9.18 3.03
C PRO A 62 0.15 8.10 2.29
N ARG A 63 0.45 8.30 1.00
CA ARG A 63 1.31 7.42 0.19
C ARG A 63 2.17 8.23 -0.79
N ASN A 64 3.46 7.89 -0.89
CA ASN A 64 4.41 8.41 -1.88
C ASN A 64 5.13 7.26 -2.64
N TYR A 65 4.49 6.10 -2.65
CA TYR A 65 4.96 4.87 -3.27
C TYR A 65 3.79 4.20 -4.00
N SER A 66 4.14 3.42 -5.00
CA SER A 66 3.27 2.56 -5.78
C SER A 66 3.44 1.12 -5.32
N VAL A 67 2.32 0.40 -5.26
CA VAL A 67 2.31 -1.04 -4.97
C VAL A 67 1.60 -1.73 -6.10
N VAL A 68 2.27 -2.69 -6.75
CA VAL A 68 1.65 -3.62 -7.68
C VAL A 68 1.11 -4.77 -6.85
N VAL A 69 -0.18 -5.08 -7.01
CA VAL A 69 -0.85 -6.09 -6.19
C VAL A 69 -1.41 -7.17 -7.10
N MET A 70 -0.97 -8.41 -6.87
CA MET A 70 -1.58 -9.59 -7.48
C MET A 70 -2.68 -10.14 -6.55
N PHE A 71 -3.89 -10.22 -7.07
CA PHE A 71 -4.99 -10.91 -6.40
C PHE A 71 -5.00 -12.37 -6.85
N THR A 72 -4.94 -13.31 -5.91
CA THR A 72 -4.74 -14.72 -6.21
C THR A 72 -5.53 -15.64 -5.28
N ALA A 73 -5.57 -16.92 -5.62
CA ALA A 73 -6.13 -17.99 -4.80
C ALA A 73 -5.24 -19.23 -4.96
N LEU A 74 -4.11 -19.24 -4.24
CA LEU A 74 -3.09 -20.30 -4.36
C LEU A 74 -3.35 -21.50 -3.44
N GLN A 75 -4.38 -21.41 -2.60
CA GLN A 75 -4.64 -22.44 -1.62
C GLN A 75 -5.01 -23.76 -2.30
N SER A 76 -4.42 -24.87 -1.82
CA SER A 76 -4.51 -26.18 -2.47
C SER A 76 -5.93 -26.68 -2.66
N HIS A 77 -6.86 -26.28 -1.79
CA HIS A 77 -8.28 -26.63 -1.87
C HIS A 77 -9.02 -25.94 -3.02
N ARG A 78 -8.48 -24.86 -3.60
CA ARG A 78 -9.09 -24.14 -4.74
C ARG A 78 -8.62 -24.63 -6.09
N GLN A 79 -7.50 -25.36 -6.14
CA GLN A 79 -6.94 -25.98 -7.37
C GLN A 79 -6.82 -25.02 -8.58
N CYS A 80 -6.62 -23.72 -8.34
CA CYS A 80 -6.55 -22.72 -9.41
C CYS A 80 -5.23 -22.81 -10.20
N VAL A 81 -5.28 -23.43 -11.39
CA VAL A 81 -4.10 -23.60 -12.27
C VAL A 81 -3.60 -22.24 -12.79
N VAL A 82 -4.51 -21.36 -13.20
CA VAL A 82 -4.18 -20.03 -13.74
C VAL A 82 -3.47 -19.18 -12.69
N CYS A 83 -3.94 -19.21 -11.44
CA CYS A 83 -3.34 -18.47 -10.33
C CYS A 83 -1.91 -18.93 -10.07
N LYS A 84 -1.66 -20.24 -10.16
CA LYS A 84 -0.33 -20.81 -9.96
C LYS A 84 0.63 -20.38 -11.06
N GLN A 85 0.21 -20.46 -12.32
CA GLN A 85 1.03 -20.02 -13.45
C GLN A 85 1.31 -18.51 -13.40
N ALA A 86 0.30 -17.71 -13.03
CA ALA A 86 0.48 -16.27 -12.87
C ALA A 86 1.40 -15.92 -11.70
N ASP A 87 1.36 -16.67 -10.58
CA ASP A 87 2.29 -16.48 -9.47
C ASP A 87 3.74 -16.74 -9.89
N GLU A 88 4.01 -17.79 -10.67
CA GLU A 88 5.35 -18.08 -11.18
C GLU A 88 5.93 -16.89 -11.98
N GLU A 89 5.16 -16.35 -12.92
CA GLU A 89 5.58 -15.16 -13.70
C GLU A 89 5.69 -13.90 -12.85
N TYR A 90 4.80 -13.73 -11.86
CA TYR A 90 4.82 -12.58 -10.97
C TYR A 90 6.03 -12.58 -10.04
N GLN A 91 6.46 -13.76 -9.55
CA GLN A 91 7.70 -13.91 -8.79
C GLN A 91 8.92 -13.56 -9.63
N ILE A 92 8.96 -13.97 -10.90
CA ILE A 92 10.05 -13.61 -11.82
C ILE A 92 10.09 -12.09 -11.98
N LEU A 93 8.96 -11.44 -12.28
CA LEU A 93 8.86 -10.00 -12.42
C LEU A 93 9.36 -9.24 -11.17
N ALA A 94 8.91 -9.65 -9.98
CA ALA A 94 9.30 -9.02 -8.73
C ALA A 94 10.80 -9.19 -8.43
N ASN A 95 11.37 -10.36 -8.75
CA ASN A 95 12.81 -10.59 -8.64
C ASN A 95 13.60 -9.74 -9.65
N SER A 96 13.18 -9.71 -10.91
CA SER A 96 13.83 -8.89 -11.94
C SER A 96 13.82 -7.40 -11.56
N TRP A 97 12.73 -6.91 -10.97
CA TRP A 97 12.68 -5.53 -10.46
C TRP A 97 13.69 -5.28 -9.34
N ARG A 98 13.81 -6.20 -8.37
CA ARG A 98 14.75 -6.09 -7.24
C ARG A 98 16.20 -5.94 -7.71
N TYR A 99 16.58 -6.66 -8.75
CA TYR A 99 17.95 -6.66 -9.29
C TYR A 99 18.16 -5.68 -10.46
N SER A 100 17.13 -4.94 -10.85
CA SER A 100 17.23 -3.98 -11.95
C SER A 100 18.03 -2.74 -11.55
N SER A 101 18.77 -2.16 -12.50
CA SER A 101 19.38 -0.84 -12.34
C SER A 101 18.36 0.29 -12.20
N ALA A 102 17.12 0.07 -12.61
CA ALA A 102 15.99 0.99 -12.44
C ALA A 102 15.29 0.87 -11.07
N PHE A 103 15.80 0.01 -10.18
CA PHE A 103 15.20 -0.22 -8.87
C PHE A 103 15.06 1.07 -8.05
N THR A 104 13.88 1.28 -7.48
CA THR A 104 13.62 2.38 -6.55
C THR A 104 12.79 1.90 -5.35
N ASN A 105 13.02 2.50 -4.18
CA ASN A 105 12.22 2.26 -2.96
C ASN A 105 10.81 2.89 -3.01
N ARG A 106 10.26 3.05 -4.21
CA ARG A 106 8.94 3.63 -4.47
C ARG A 106 8.00 2.65 -5.16
N ILE A 107 8.48 1.49 -5.59
CA ILE A 107 7.65 0.44 -6.21
C ILE A 107 7.83 -0.84 -5.43
N PHE A 108 6.73 -1.38 -4.93
CA PHE A 108 6.70 -2.62 -4.16
C PHE A 108 5.75 -3.63 -4.81
N PHE A 109 6.11 -4.91 -4.72
CA PHE A 109 5.28 -6.01 -5.21
C PHE A 109 4.60 -6.68 -4.02
N ALA A 110 3.29 -6.83 -4.11
CA ALA A 110 2.48 -7.45 -3.09
C ALA A 110 1.52 -8.46 -3.72
N MET A 111 1.01 -9.37 -2.89
CA MET A 111 -0.07 -10.27 -3.27
C MET A 111 -1.06 -10.43 -2.12
N VAL A 112 -2.33 -10.60 -2.47
CA VAL A 112 -3.43 -10.87 -1.55
C VAL A 112 -4.09 -12.17 -2.00
N ASP A 113 -4.04 -13.17 -1.12
CA ASP A 113 -4.73 -14.43 -1.33
C ASP A 113 -6.20 -14.31 -0.89
N PHE A 114 -7.10 -14.95 -1.62
CA PHE A 114 -8.54 -14.94 -1.33
C PHE A 114 -8.86 -15.42 0.08
N ASP A 115 -8.18 -16.45 0.57
CA ASP A 115 -8.44 -16.99 1.91
C ASP A 115 -7.88 -16.09 3.03
N GLU A 116 -6.85 -15.28 2.73
CA GLU A 116 -6.25 -14.34 3.68
C GLU A 116 -6.93 -12.95 3.69
N GLY A 117 -7.70 -12.61 2.66
CA GLY A 117 -8.19 -11.24 2.45
C GLY A 117 -9.49 -11.16 1.65
N SER A 118 -10.42 -12.09 1.84
CA SER A 118 -11.72 -12.15 1.15
C SER A 118 -12.51 -10.84 1.20
N ASP A 119 -12.39 -10.09 2.30
CA ASP A 119 -12.97 -8.77 2.51
C ASP A 119 -12.40 -7.70 1.55
N VAL A 120 -11.14 -7.83 1.14
CA VAL A 120 -10.53 -6.96 0.14
C VAL A 120 -11.20 -7.16 -1.20
N PHE A 121 -11.41 -8.40 -1.64
CA PHE A 121 -12.00 -8.71 -2.95
C PHE A 121 -13.38 -8.07 -3.11
N GLN A 122 -14.20 -8.12 -2.05
CA GLN A 122 -15.48 -7.41 -2.00
C GLN A 122 -15.31 -5.89 -2.09
N MET A 123 -14.31 -5.33 -1.40
CA MET A 123 -14.03 -3.89 -1.42
C MET A 123 -13.54 -3.38 -2.78
N VAL A 124 -12.69 -4.13 -3.48
CA VAL A 124 -12.15 -3.71 -4.79
C VAL A 124 -13.04 -4.08 -5.98
N LYS A 125 -14.20 -4.71 -5.74
CA LYS A 125 -15.17 -5.13 -6.78
C LYS A 125 -14.54 -5.91 -7.93
N TYR A 126 -13.41 -6.59 -7.69
CA TYR A 126 -12.78 -7.42 -8.72
C TYR A 126 -13.51 -8.76 -8.80
N GLU A 127 -14.25 -8.98 -9.89
CA GLU A 127 -14.77 -10.29 -10.29
C GLU A 127 -13.66 -11.22 -10.85
N MET A 128 -12.42 -10.74 -10.95
CA MET A 128 -11.32 -11.49 -11.59
C MET A 128 -10.95 -12.78 -10.85
N CYS A 129 -11.12 -12.85 -9.52
CA CYS A 129 -10.97 -14.12 -8.79
C CYS A 129 -12.18 -15.04 -8.98
N CYS A 130 -13.36 -14.51 -9.32
CA CYS A 130 -14.52 -15.33 -9.66
C CYS A 130 -14.27 -16.21 -10.89
N ILE A 131 -13.39 -15.82 -11.83
CA ILE A 131 -12.99 -16.69 -12.95
C ILE A 131 -12.32 -17.98 -12.44
N CYS A 132 -11.63 -17.91 -11.29
CA CYS A 132 -10.99 -19.06 -10.65
C CYS A 132 -11.90 -19.78 -9.64
N LEU A 133 -13.02 -19.17 -9.26
CA LEU A 133 -14.02 -19.75 -8.35
C LEU A 133 -15.22 -20.35 -9.09
N GLY A 134 -15.36 -20.06 -10.39
CA GLY A 134 -16.40 -20.59 -11.28
C GLY A 134 -15.92 -21.72 -12.20
N GLN A 135 -14.66 -22.16 -12.04
CA GLN A 135 -14.18 -23.45 -12.53
C GLN A 135 -14.16 -24.46 -11.37
#